data_AF-A0A8V1A1W8-F1
#
_entry.id   AF-A0A8V1A1W8-F1
#
_cell.length_a   1.000
_cell.length_b   1.000
_cell.length_c   1.000
_cell.angle_alpha   90.00
_cell.angle_beta   90.00
_cell.angle_gamma   90.00
#
_symmetry.space_group_name_H-M   'P 1'
#
loop_
_entity.id
_entity.type
_entity.pdbx_description
1 polymer ?
#
loop_
_entity_poly.entity_id
_entity_poly.type
_entity_poly.pdbx_seq_one_letter_code
_entity_poly.pdbx_strand_id
1 'polypeptide(L)'
;MGQRDRMFKVLVVGDATVGKTSLVQRYANDSFNRHYKSTVGVDFALKVVQWSESETVRLQLWDIAGQERFTSMTRLYYREASACVIMFDVTNVSTFSNSQKWKQDLDSKLTLPDGSPVPCLLLANKVSSTEQALCVCLHLHNCKGSAECNGTVSQ
;
A
#
# COMPACT_ATOMS: atom_id res chain seq x y z
N MET A 1 -27.67 6.28 19.37
CA MET A 1 -26.24 6.58 19.10
C MET A 1 -26.06 6.66 17.59
N GLY A 2 -25.52 7.75 17.05
CA GLY A 2 -25.41 7.94 15.60
C GLY A 2 -24.33 7.03 14.99
N GLN A 3 -24.66 6.36 13.89
CA GLN A 3 -23.70 5.57 13.13
C GLN A 3 -22.65 6.50 12.51
N ARG A 4 -21.37 6.25 12.77
CA ARG A 4 -20.24 6.98 12.20
C ARG A 4 -19.73 6.25 10.98
N ASP A 5 -19.56 6.99 9.89
CA ASP A 5 -19.10 6.47 8.61
C ASP A 5 -17.83 7.21 8.23
N ARG A 6 -16.72 6.49 8.10
CA ARG A 6 -15.41 7.05 7.79
C ARG A 6 -14.89 6.48 6.48
N MET A 7 -14.33 7.33 5.65
CA MET A 7 -13.75 6.95 4.37
C MET A 7 -12.27 7.28 4.34
N PHE A 8 -11.44 6.31 3.96
CA PHE A 8 -10.00 6.50 3.81
C PHE A 8 -9.55 6.06 2.43
N LYS A 9 -8.78 6.92 1.77
CA LYS A 9 -8.12 6.62 0.51
C LYS A 9 -6.74 6.04 0.79
N VAL A 10 -6.53 4.81 0.35
CA VAL A 10 -5.28 4.07 0.52
C VAL A 10 -4.68 3.82 -0.85
N LEU A 11 -3.50 4.37 -1.08
CA LEU A 11 -2.73 4.10 -2.29
C LEU A 11 -2.05 2.73 -2.17
N VAL A 12 -1.99 1.99 -3.27
CA VAL A 12 -1.17 0.78 -3.38
C VAL A 12 -0.17 0.99 -4.51
N VAL A 13 1.10 1.13 -4.16
CA VAL A 13 2.20 1.48 -5.08
C VAL A 13 3.35 0.48 -4.95
N GLY A 14 4.27 0.52 -5.91
CA GLY A 14 5.35 -0.45 -6.04
C GLY A 14 5.54 -0.85 -7.50
N ASP A 15 6.64 -1.53 -7.80
CA ASP A 15 7.00 -1.89 -9.17
C ASP A 15 5.96 -2.79 -9.84
N ALA A 16 6.04 -2.91 -11.17
CA ALA A 16 5.22 -3.87 -11.89
C ALA A 16 5.46 -5.30 -11.36
N THR A 17 4.45 -6.16 -11.43
CA THR A 17 4.53 -7.58 -11.04
C THR A 17 4.77 -7.91 -9.54
N VAL A 18 4.89 -6.93 -8.65
CA VAL A 18 5.05 -7.18 -7.19
C VAL A 18 3.79 -7.69 -6.50
N GLY A 19 2.64 -7.69 -7.19
CA GLY A 19 1.38 -8.28 -6.70
C GLY A 19 0.36 -7.29 -6.12
N LYS A 20 0.44 -6.00 -6.46
CA LYS A 20 -0.49 -4.94 -6.00
C LYS A 20 -1.96 -5.25 -6.30
N THR A 21 -2.27 -5.50 -7.57
CA THR A 21 -3.62 -5.87 -8.02
C THR A 21 -4.14 -7.11 -7.30
N SER A 22 -3.28 -8.13 -7.11
CA SER A 22 -3.65 -9.35 -6.39
C SER A 22 -3.96 -9.10 -4.93
N LEU A 23 -3.20 -8.24 -4.24
CA LEU A 23 -3.47 -7.83 -2.86
C LEU A 23 -4.82 -7.09 -2.77
N VAL A 24 -5.04 -6.12 -3.65
CA VAL A 24 -6.26 -5.30 -3.67
C VAL A 24 -7.49 -6.18 -3.92
N GLN A 25 -7.44 -7.04 -4.93
CA GLN A 25 -8.54 -7.97 -5.23
C GLN A 25 -8.80 -8.95 -4.09
N ARG A 26 -7.75 -9.53 -3.50
CA ARG A 26 -7.87 -10.48 -2.40
C ARG A 26 -8.47 -9.82 -1.17
N TYR A 27 -8.03 -8.61 -0.81
CA TYR A 27 -8.52 -7.92 0.37
C TYR A 27 -9.94 -7.37 0.19
N ALA A 28 -10.26 -6.83 -0.99
CA ALA A 28 -11.57 -6.27 -1.28
C ALA A 28 -12.65 -7.36 -1.46
N ASN A 29 -12.36 -8.38 -2.27
CA ASN A 29 -13.37 -9.30 -2.80
C ASN A 29 -13.22 -10.75 -2.28
N ASP A 30 -12.26 -11.01 -1.39
CA ASP A 30 -11.87 -12.35 -0.92
C ASP A 30 -11.53 -13.35 -2.05
N SER A 31 -11.24 -12.85 -3.26
CA SER A 31 -10.96 -13.64 -4.45
C SER A 31 -9.51 -13.51 -4.92
N PHE A 32 -8.95 -14.58 -5.47
CA PHE A 32 -7.61 -14.58 -6.06
C PHE A 32 -7.69 -15.11 -7.49
N ASN A 33 -7.34 -14.27 -8.47
CA ASN A 33 -7.24 -14.68 -9.87
C ASN A 33 -5.77 -14.89 -10.24
N ARG A 34 -5.42 -16.12 -10.69
CA ARG A 34 -4.06 -16.47 -11.13
C ARG A 34 -3.69 -15.87 -12.49
N HIS A 35 -4.66 -15.39 -13.26
CA HIS A 35 -4.41 -14.75 -14.55
C HIS A 35 -3.99 -13.30 -14.36
N TYR A 36 -2.68 -13.06 -14.42
CA TYR A 36 -2.10 -11.71 -14.39
C TYR A 36 -2.51 -10.92 -15.64
N LYS A 37 -3.17 -9.77 -15.43
CA LYS A 37 -3.30 -8.70 -16.42
C LYS A 37 -2.61 -7.46 -15.85
N SER A 38 -1.75 -6.81 -16.63
CA SER A 38 -1.13 -5.56 -16.21
C SER A 38 -2.19 -4.47 -16.00
N THR A 39 -2.15 -3.78 -14.87
CA THR A 39 -2.96 -2.57 -14.64
C THR A 39 -2.55 -1.48 -15.64
N VAL A 40 -3.53 -0.85 -16.29
CA VAL A 40 -3.33 0.32 -17.15
C VAL A 40 -3.81 1.55 -16.40
N GLY A 41 -2.92 2.47 -16.06
CA GLY A 41 -3.24 3.65 -15.26
C GLY A 41 -3.55 3.31 -13.79
N VAL A 42 -4.83 3.27 -13.44
CA VAL A 42 -5.31 3.07 -12.06
C VAL A 42 -6.56 2.20 -12.03
N ASP A 43 -6.65 1.32 -11.03
CA ASP A 43 -7.85 0.56 -10.70
C ASP A 43 -8.30 0.85 -9.26
N PHE A 44 -9.59 0.72 -9.00
CA PHE A 44 -10.24 1.08 -7.74
C PHE A 44 -11.02 -0.10 -7.16
N ALA A 45 -10.80 -0.37 -5.88
CA ALA A 45 -11.65 -1.30 -5.12
C ALA A 45 -12.12 -0.67 -3.80
N LEU A 46 -13.34 -0.99 -3.39
CA LEU A 46 -13.90 -0.57 -2.11
C LEU A 46 -13.98 -1.74 -1.14
N LYS A 47 -13.38 -1.59 0.05
CA LYS A 47 -13.57 -2.51 1.17
C LYS A 47 -14.34 -1.81 2.27
N VAL A 48 -15.47 -2.39 2.67
CA VAL A 48 -16.23 -1.94 3.83
C VAL A 48 -15.86 -2.82 5.02
N VAL A 49 -15.48 -2.21 6.14
CA VAL A 49 -15.10 -2.86 7.39
C VAL A 49 -16.02 -2.36 8.49
N GLN A 50 -16.72 -3.26 9.16
CA GLN A 50 -17.46 -2.92 10.36
C GLN A 50 -16.47 -2.83 11.53
N TRP A 51 -16.17 -1.61 11.98
CA TRP A 51 -15.15 -1.37 13.01
C TRP A 51 -15.70 -1.55 14.42
N SER A 52 -16.93 -1.10 14.66
CA SER A 52 -17.68 -1.34 15.90
C SER A 52 -19.18 -1.36 15.60
N GLU A 53 -20.04 -1.63 16.58
CA GLU A 53 -21.50 -1.56 16.41
C GLU A 53 -22.00 -0.21 15.87
N SER A 54 -21.24 0.86 16.13
CA SER A 54 -21.61 2.23 15.76
C SER A 54 -20.69 2.86 14.72
N GLU A 55 -19.71 2.13 14.19
CA GLU A 55 -18.71 2.68 13.27
C GLU A 55 -18.42 1.74 12.08
N THR A 56 -18.53 2.30 10.88
CA THR A 56 -18.21 1.65 9.62
C THR A 56 -17.07 2.41 8.94
N VAL A 57 -16.05 1.67 8.50
CA VAL A 57 -14.89 2.21 7.80
C VAL A 57 -14.91 1.73 6.35
N ARG A 58 -14.80 2.66 5.41
CA ARG A 58 -14.72 2.41 3.97
C ARG A 58 -13.31 2.71 3.46
N LEU A 59 -12.61 1.67 3.05
CA LEU A 59 -11.28 1.79 2.46
C LEU A 59 -11.42 1.82 0.95
N GLN A 60 -10.99 2.93 0.35
CA GLN A 60 -10.81 3.09 -1.08
C GLN A 60 -9.39 2.67 -1.43
N LEU A 61 -9.23 1.50 -2.05
CA LEU A 61 -7.94 0.96 -2.45
C LEU A 61 -7.66 1.39 -3.89
N TRP A 62 -6.59 2.16 -4.08
CA TRP A 62 -6.18 2.68 -5.39
C TRP A 62 -4.94 1.91 -5.87
N ASP A 63 -5.15 0.91 -6.74
CA ASP A 63 -4.09 0.14 -7.39
C ASP A 63 -3.47 0.97 -8.51
N ILE A 64 -2.25 1.48 -8.29
CA ILE A 64 -1.54 2.29 -9.29
C ILE A 64 -0.64 1.40 -10.12
N ALA A 65 -0.72 1.49 -11.45
CA ALA A 65 0.14 0.71 -12.32
C ALA A 65 1.63 1.02 -12.04
N GLY A 66 2.45 -0.04 -11.98
CA GLY A 66 3.85 0.07 -11.52
C GLY A 66 4.77 0.87 -12.44
N GLN A 67 4.33 1.19 -13.66
CA GLN A 67 5.07 2.05 -14.60
C GLN A 67 4.70 3.53 -14.49
N GLU A 68 3.63 3.86 -13.77
CA GLU A 68 3.07 5.23 -13.67
C GLU A 68 3.85 6.16 -12.74
N ARG A 69 4.99 5.72 -12.19
CA ARG A 69 5.80 6.52 -11.27
C ARG A 69 6.27 7.86 -11.87
N PHE A 70 6.52 7.87 -13.17
CA PHE A 70 7.13 9.00 -13.87
C PHE A 70 6.12 9.84 -14.67
N THR A 71 4.82 9.55 -14.57
CA THR A 71 3.81 10.26 -15.35
C THR A 71 3.32 11.50 -14.62
N SER A 72 2.97 12.55 -15.37
CA SER A 72 2.40 13.77 -14.78
C SER A 72 1.09 13.51 -14.01
N MET A 73 0.43 12.39 -14.32
CA MET A 73 -0.84 11.97 -13.74
C MET A 73 -0.71 11.46 -12.30
N THR A 74 0.49 11.08 -11.83
CA THR A 74 0.69 10.55 -10.47
C THR A 74 0.18 11.49 -9.37
N ARG A 75 0.33 12.82 -9.54
CA ARG A 75 -0.19 13.79 -8.54
C ARG A 75 -1.70 13.71 -8.37
N LEU A 76 -2.42 13.49 -9.48
CA LEU A 76 -3.88 13.37 -9.46
C LEU A 76 -4.31 12.10 -8.70
N TYR A 77 -3.58 11.01 -8.90
CA TYR A 77 -3.85 9.75 -8.20
C TYR A 77 -3.54 9.86 -6.70
N TYR A 78 -2.50 10.60 -6.31
CA TYR A 78 -2.10 10.70 -4.91
C TYR A 78 -3.00 11.61 -4.10
N ARG A 79 -3.56 12.65 -4.73
CA ARG A 79 -4.40 13.66 -4.06
C ARG A 79 -5.36 13.05 -3.04
N GLU A 80 -5.37 13.62 -1.83
CA GLU A 80 -6.26 13.25 -0.72
C GLU A 80 -6.08 11.80 -0.20
N ALA A 81 -4.97 11.14 -0.52
CA ALA A 81 -4.64 9.86 0.12
C ALA A 81 -4.41 10.03 1.62
N SER A 82 -5.04 9.16 2.39
CA SER A 82 -4.93 9.09 3.86
C SER A 82 -3.80 8.17 4.31
N ALA A 83 -3.44 7.18 3.48
CA ALA A 83 -2.36 6.23 3.73
C ALA A 83 -1.81 5.66 2.41
N CYS A 84 -0.66 5.00 2.49
CA CYS A 84 -0.06 4.31 1.35
C CYS A 84 0.49 2.94 1.75
N VAL A 85 0.30 1.94 0.89
CA VAL A 85 0.96 0.65 0.94
C VAL A 85 1.99 0.61 -0.18
N ILE A 86 3.25 0.45 0.18
CA ILE A 86 4.37 0.29 -0.75
C ILE A 86 4.74 -1.19 -0.76
N MET A 87 4.58 -1.84 -1.92
CA MET A 87 4.84 -3.27 -2.06
C MET A 87 6.14 -3.53 -2.81
N PHE A 88 6.85 -4.58 -2.38
CA PHE A 88 7.96 -5.16 -3.12
C PHE A 88 7.86 -6.68 -3.15
N ASP A 89 8.62 -7.29 -4.06
CA ASP A 89 8.73 -8.73 -4.22
C ASP A 89 10.02 -9.21 -3.54
N VAL A 90 9.90 -10.08 -2.52
CA VAL A 90 11.07 -10.61 -1.79
C VAL A 90 12.01 -11.42 -2.69
N THR A 91 11.51 -11.98 -3.80
CA THR A 91 12.35 -12.70 -4.75
C THR A 91 13.10 -11.77 -5.70
N ASN A 92 12.86 -10.45 -5.62
CA ASN A 92 13.50 -9.45 -6.49
C ASN A 92 13.93 -8.20 -5.71
N VAL A 93 15.20 -8.18 -5.31
CA VAL A 93 15.87 -7.10 -4.53
C VAL A 93 15.74 -5.72 -5.18
N SER A 94 15.66 -5.63 -6.52
CA SER A 94 15.51 -4.34 -7.20
C SER A 94 14.20 -3.63 -6.81
N THR A 95 13.13 -4.40 -6.58
CA THR A 95 11.81 -3.88 -6.18
C THR A 95 11.82 -3.34 -4.75
N PHE A 96 12.66 -3.91 -3.87
CA PHE A 96 12.90 -3.38 -2.54
C PHE A 96 13.64 -2.04 -2.61
N SER A 97 14.73 -1.96 -3.38
CA SER A 97 15.46 -0.70 -3.59
C SER A 97 14.55 0.39 -4.18
N ASN A 98 13.67 0.02 -5.11
CA ASN A 98 12.72 0.94 -5.71
C ASN A 98 11.60 1.39 -4.75
N SER A 99 11.34 0.68 -3.64
CA SER A 99 10.34 1.08 -2.63
C SER A 99 10.69 2.40 -1.95
N GLN A 100 11.97 2.65 -1.65
CA GLN A 100 12.43 3.94 -1.12
C GLN A 100 12.12 5.08 -2.10
N LYS A 101 12.34 4.79 -3.37
CA LYS A 101 12.11 5.66 -4.52
C LYS A 101 10.61 5.98 -4.69
N TRP A 102 9.71 5.03 -4.42
CA TRP A 102 8.26 5.25 -4.33
C TRP A 102 7.87 6.12 -3.13
N LYS A 103 8.49 5.90 -1.96
CA LYS A 103 8.25 6.71 -0.77
C LYS A 103 8.64 8.19 -0.98
N GLN A 104 9.82 8.42 -1.57
CA GLN A 104 10.29 9.77 -1.89
C GLN A 104 9.35 10.48 -2.87
N ASP A 105 8.85 9.75 -3.87
CA ASP A 105 7.90 10.29 -4.84
C ASP A 105 6.59 10.73 -4.17
N LEU A 106 6.03 9.89 -3.28
CA LEU A 106 4.85 10.22 -2.49
C LEU A 106 5.07 11.47 -1.62
N ASP A 107 6.15 11.50 -0.85
CA ASP A 107 6.46 12.60 0.06
C ASP A 107 6.66 13.93 -0.67
N SER A 108 7.19 13.87 -1.90
CA SER A 108 7.38 15.08 -2.73
C SER A 108 6.07 15.64 -3.29
N LYS A 109 4.99 14.86 -3.27
CA LYS A 109 3.71 15.19 -3.92
C LYS A 109 2.56 15.39 -2.94
N LEU A 110 2.65 14.85 -1.72
CA LEU A 110 1.53 14.85 -0.78
C LEU A 110 1.98 14.89 0.69
N THR A 111 1.36 15.79 1.43
CA THR A 111 1.37 15.85 2.88
C THR A 111 -0.07 15.86 3.40
N LEU A 112 -0.25 15.43 4.65
CA LEU A 112 -1.53 15.52 5.35
C LEU A 112 -1.86 16.99 5.70
N PRO A 113 -3.12 17.32 6.05
CA PRO A 113 -3.52 18.69 6.38
C PRO A 113 -2.73 19.33 7.54
N ASP A 114 -2.19 18.51 8.45
CA ASP A 114 -1.34 18.94 9.55
C ASP A 114 0.14 19.12 9.16
N GLY A 115 0.46 18.95 7.87
CA GLY A 115 1.81 19.04 7.32
C GLY A 115 2.65 17.77 7.49
N SER A 116 2.13 16.74 8.15
CA SER A 116 2.86 15.49 8.34
C SER A 116 2.92 14.64 7.06
N PRO A 117 3.92 13.76 6.92
CA PRO A 117 3.97 12.80 5.82
C PRO A 117 2.80 11.83 5.88
N VAL A 118 2.36 11.35 4.72
CA VAL A 118 1.32 10.30 4.65
C VAL A 118 1.86 9.01 5.30
N PRO A 119 1.10 8.38 6.22
CA PRO A 119 1.51 7.12 6.83
C PRO A 119 1.65 6.03 5.77
N CYS A 120 2.79 5.33 5.80
CA CYS A 120 3.13 4.33 4.81
C CYS A 120 3.44 2.98 5.46
N LEU A 121 2.84 1.93 4.91
CA LEU A 121 3.13 0.53 5.20
C LEU A 121 4.02 -0.04 4.09
N LEU A 122 5.21 -0.55 4.43
CA LEU A 122 6.00 -1.36 3.51
C LEU A 122 5.54 -2.83 3.60
N LEU A 123 5.29 -3.48 2.47
CA LEU A 123 4.79 -4.85 2.41
C LEU A 123 5.70 -5.70 1.52
N ALA A 124 6.32 -6.70 2.14
CA ALA A 124 7.16 -7.72 1.51
C ALA A 124 6.28 -8.86 0.98
N ASN A 125 6.10 -8.95 -0.34
CA ASN A 125 5.20 -9.93 -0.96
C ASN A 125 5.97 -11.11 -1.59
N LYS A 126 5.24 -12.19 -1.92
CA LYS A 126 5.73 -13.45 -2.51
C LYS A 126 6.69 -14.24 -1.63
N VAL A 127 6.49 -14.14 -0.31
CA VAL A 127 7.19 -14.99 0.65
C VAL A 127 6.80 -16.44 0.40
N SER A 128 7.80 -17.33 0.37
CA SER A 128 7.59 -18.75 0.13
C SER A 128 6.75 -19.40 1.25
N SER A 129 6.08 -20.51 0.95
CA SER A 129 5.15 -21.19 1.88
C SER A 129 5.81 -21.67 3.19
N THR A 130 7.14 -21.72 3.24
CA THR A 130 7.93 -22.12 4.42
C THR A 130 8.19 -20.96 5.40
N GLU A 131 7.91 -19.72 4.99
CA GLU A 131 8.23 -18.48 5.73
C GLU A 131 7.00 -17.55 5.88
N GLN A 132 5.78 -18.11 5.98
CA GLN A 132 4.51 -17.36 5.93
C GLN A 132 4.26 -16.30 7.04
N ALA A 133 5.25 -15.97 7.87
CA ALA A 133 5.08 -15.10 9.04
C ALA A 133 5.77 -13.72 8.95
N LEU A 134 6.26 -13.26 7.79
CA LEU A 134 6.98 -11.98 7.69
C LEU A 134 6.26 -10.96 6.80
N CYS A 135 5.07 -10.52 7.22
CA CYS A 135 4.60 -9.19 6.85
C CYS A 135 5.36 -8.18 7.73
N VAL A 136 6.55 -7.74 7.30
CA VAL A 136 7.31 -6.75 8.06
C VAL A 136 6.67 -5.38 7.86
N CYS A 137 5.76 -5.02 8.77
CA CYS A 137 5.20 -3.68 8.88
C CYS A 137 6.27 -2.70 9.37
N LEU A 138 7.08 -2.13 8.46
CA LEU A 138 7.93 -0.99 8.81
C LEU A 138 7.11 0.29 8.66
N HIS A 139 6.89 1.00 9.77
CA HIS A 139 6.49 2.41 9.71
C HIS A 139 7.66 3.19 9.11
N LEU A 140 7.50 3.67 7.87
CA LEU A 140 8.55 4.39 7.14
C LEU A 140 8.87 5.79 7.68
N HIS A 141 8.50 6.11 8.92
CA HIS A 141 8.75 7.42 9.52
C HIS A 141 10.25 7.72 9.77
N ASN A 142 11.15 6.72 9.73
CA ASN A 142 12.56 6.97 10.11
C ASN A 142 13.63 5.98 9.56
N CYS A 143 13.45 5.40 8.36
CA CYS A 143 14.49 4.53 7.77
C CYS A 143 15.68 5.34 7.22
N LYS A 144 16.61 5.72 8.10
CA LYS A 144 17.97 6.17 7.72
C LYS A 144 18.87 4.96 7.48
N GLY A 145 18.82 4.42 6.27
CA GLY A 145 19.96 3.75 5.62
C GLY A 145 20.63 2.54 6.31
N SER A 146 20.07 1.93 7.35
CA SER A 146 20.59 0.69 7.93
C SER A 146 19.46 -0.31 8.11
N ALA A 147 19.63 -1.46 7.48
CA ALA A 147 18.75 -2.61 7.64
C ALA A 147 19.05 -3.28 8.99
N GLU A 148 18.56 -2.71 10.08
CA GLU A 148 18.45 -3.44 11.35
C GLU A 148 16.96 -3.62 11.68
N CYS A 149 16.44 -4.75 11.21
CA CYS A 149 15.09 -5.21 11.46
C CYS A 149 15.00 -5.85 12.84
N ASN A 150 14.81 -5.06 13.90
CA ASN A 150 14.32 -5.59 15.17
C ASN A 150 12.78 -5.60 15.12
N GLY A 151 12.23 -6.66 14.55
CA GLY A 151 10.79 -6.90 14.53
C GLY A 151 10.28 -7.21 15.94
N THR A 152 9.47 -6.31 16.50
CA THR A 152 8.65 -6.63 17.67
C THR A 152 7.45 -7.42 17.21
N VAL A 153 7.43 -8.71 17.54
CA VAL A 153 6.27 -9.60 17.41
C VAL A 153 5.29 -9.22 18.52
N SER A 154 4.18 -8.57 18.16
CA SER A 154 3.02 -8.54 19.05
C SER A 154 2.32 -9.89 18.94
N GLN A 155 2.34 -10.66 20.02
CA GLN A 155 1.55 -11.88 20.21
C GLN A 155 0.05 -11.58 20.20
#